data_AF-A0A9E0RVM1-F1
#
_entry.id   AF-A0A9E0RVM1-F1
#
_cell.length_a   1.000
_cell.length_b   1.000
_cell.length_c   1.000
_cell.angle_alpha   90.00
_cell.angle_beta   90.00
_cell.angle_gamma   90.00
#
_symmetry.space_group_name_H-M   'P 1'
#
loop_
_entity.id
_entity.type
_entity.pdbx_description
1 polymer ?
#
loop_
_entity_poly.entity_id
_entity_poly.type
_entity_poly.pdbx_seq_one_letter_code
_entity_poly.pdbx_strand_id
1 'polypeptide(L)'
;MQWSKLKQRLEDRFADCLKGRLHIYETRQRMSHHHRLGEIWITLDKKRIYSTSDFKAWQLMQTHLKSGDTYEDAFEKVASEGLAPVHQSNEMLFDSLSMSIDDMLASEAVLIRGLAISDARCGRRRLLALNERIKTEHDFIKLVFEQR
;
A
#
# COMPACT_ATOMS: atom_id res chain seq x y z
N MET A 1 -16.51 6.22 -5.92
CA MET A 1 -16.02 5.43 -7.08
C MET A 1 -16.30 3.94 -6.83
N GLN A 2 -16.57 3.14 -7.87
CA GLN A 2 -16.81 1.69 -7.73
C GLN A 2 -15.47 0.93 -7.63
N TRP A 3 -15.30 0.11 -6.60
CA TRP A 3 -14.05 -0.65 -6.33
C TRP A 3 -13.54 -1.44 -7.54
N SER A 4 -14.41 -2.17 -8.24
CA SER A 4 -14.03 -2.96 -9.42
C SER A 4 -13.35 -2.14 -10.51
N LYS A 5 -13.82 -0.90 -10.75
CA LYS A 5 -13.23 0.01 -11.73
C LYS A 5 -11.88 0.56 -11.26
N LEU A 6 -11.75 0.86 -9.96
CA LEU A 6 -10.48 1.30 -9.37
C LEU A 6 -9.42 0.18 -9.48
N LYS A 7 -9.78 -1.03 -9.03
CA LYS A 7 -8.91 -2.22 -9.12
C LYS A 7 -8.42 -2.44 -10.54
N GLN A 8 -9.32 -2.45 -11.51
CA GLN A 8 -8.95 -2.64 -12.91
C GLN A 8 -7.94 -1.58 -13.39
N ARG A 9 -8.21 -0.30 -13.15
CA ARG A 9 -7.30 0.80 -13.55
C ARG A 9 -5.92 0.72 -12.90
N LEU A 10 -5.84 0.21 -11.68
CA LEU A 10 -4.57 0.02 -10.98
C LEU A 10 -3.79 -1.15 -11.57
N GLU A 11 -4.44 -2.30 -11.75
CA GLU A 11 -3.79 -3.51 -12.25
C GLU A 11 -3.37 -3.40 -13.72
N ASP A 12 -4.13 -2.64 -14.53
CA ASP A 12 -3.76 -2.32 -15.92
C ASP A 12 -2.44 -1.55 -16.02
N ARG A 13 -2.03 -0.84 -14.95
CA ARG A 13 -0.76 -0.08 -14.90
C ARG A 13 0.43 -0.93 -14.49
N PHE A 14 0.23 -2.15 -14.01
CA PHE A 14 1.35 -2.97 -13.57
C PHE A 14 2.30 -3.29 -14.73
N ALA A 15 3.60 -3.43 -14.43
CA ALA A 15 4.55 -3.90 -15.43
C ALA A 15 4.21 -5.31 -15.91
N ASP A 16 4.59 -5.62 -17.14
CA ASP A 16 4.20 -6.88 -17.80
C ASP A 16 4.63 -8.13 -17.01
N CYS A 17 5.78 -8.09 -16.31
CA CYS A 17 6.25 -9.20 -15.45
C CYS A 17 5.40 -9.43 -14.20
N LEU A 18 4.55 -8.46 -13.81
CA LEU A 18 3.67 -8.51 -12.64
C LEU A 18 2.19 -8.73 -13.03
N LYS A 19 1.81 -8.45 -14.28
CA LYS A 19 0.42 -8.63 -14.75
C LYS A 19 -0.05 -10.07 -14.53
N GLY A 20 -1.21 -10.21 -13.91
CA GLY A 20 -1.79 -11.51 -13.57
C GLY A 20 -1.13 -12.22 -12.38
N ARG A 21 -0.01 -11.73 -11.86
CA ARG A 21 0.69 -12.27 -10.68
C ARG A 21 0.46 -11.41 -9.44
N LEU A 22 0.48 -10.08 -9.61
CA LEU A 22 0.20 -9.10 -8.58
C LEU A 22 -1.28 -8.70 -8.64
N HIS A 23 -1.99 -8.78 -7.50
CA HIS A 23 -3.41 -8.44 -7.41
C HIS A 23 -3.72 -7.64 -6.15
N ILE A 24 -4.64 -6.68 -6.26
CA ILE A 24 -5.11 -5.87 -5.13
C ILE A 24 -6.53 -6.29 -4.77
N TYR A 25 -6.79 -6.50 -3.49
CA TYR A 25 -8.10 -6.88 -2.99
C TYR A 25 -8.57 -5.92 -1.90
N GLU A 26 -9.88 -5.75 -1.81
CA GLU A 26 -10.56 -5.06 -0.71
C GLU A 26 -11.71 -5.94 -0.24
N THR A 27 -11.93 -5.99 1.07
CA THR A 27 -13.19 -6.43 1.65
C THR A 27 -13.74 -5.36 2.58
N ARG A 28 -15.06 -5.29 2.67
CA ARG A 28 -15.75 -4.54 3.71
C ARG A 28 -16.71 -5.47 4.42
N GLN A 29 -16.34 -5.88 5.63
CA GLN A 29 -17.23 -6.67 6.46
C GLN A 29 -18.20 -5.71 7.18
N ARG A 30 -19.50 -6.01 7.11
CA ARG A 30 -20.50 -5.37 7.97
C ARG A 30 -20.45 -6.09 9.31
N MET A 31 -19.90 -5.46 10.36
CA MET A 31 -20.27 -5.85 11.72
C MET A 31 -21.57 -5.15 12.12
N SER A 32 -22.34 -5.79 13.01
CA SER A 32 -23.57 -5.26 13.57
C SER A 32 -23.34 -3.89 14.22
N HIS A 33 -24.33 -3.02 14.03
CA HIS A 33 -24.49 -1.66 14.55
C HIS A 33 -23.19 -0.93 14.94
N HIS A 34 -22.63 -0.19 13.97
CA HIS A 34 -21.70 0.96 14.11
C HIS A 34 -20.21 0.77 13.77
N HIS A 35 -19.71 -0.42 13.43
CA HIS A 35 -18.32 -0.56 12.96
C HIS A 35 -18.24 -1.33 11.63
N ARG A 36 -17.84 -0.66 10.55
CA ARG A 36 -17.40 -1.34 9.31
C ARG A 36 -15.90 -1.58 9.46
N LEU A 37 -15.48 -2.84 9.43
CA LEU A 37 -14.07 -3.20 9.37
C LEU A 37 -13.77 -3.68 7.95
N GLY A 38 -12.93 -2.93 7.24
CA GLY A 38 -12.38 -3.33 5.96
C GLY A 38 -10.96 -3.88 6.08
N GLU A 39 -10.53 -4.58 5.03
CA GLU A 39 -9.14 -4.93 4.81
C GLU A 39 -8.82 -4.70 3.33
N ILE A 40 -7.67 -4.10 3.05
CA ILE A 40 -7.03 -4.09 1.74
C ILE A 40 -5.78 -4.96 1.83
N TRP A 41 -5.57 -5.81 0.83
CA TRP A 41 -4.36 -6.62 0.76
C TRP A 41 -3.88 -6.82 -0.67
N ILE A 42 -2.58 -7.08 -0.81
CA ILE A 42 -1.94 -7.34 -2.09
C ILE A 42 -1.34 -8.74 -2.05
N THR A 43 -1.52 -9.48 -3.14
CA THR A 43 -0.89 -10.78 -3.33
C THR A 43 0.07 -10.77 -4.50
N LEU A 44 1.18 -11.47 -4.37
CA LEU A 44 2.08 -11.84 -5.46
C LEU A 44 2.07 -13.38 -5.58
N ASP A 45 1.78 -13.90 -6.76
CA ASP A 45 1.66 -15.34 -7.00
C ASP A 45 0.75 -16.04 -5.99
N LYS A 46 -0.40 -15.40 -5.71
CA LYS A 46 -1.42 -15.84 -4.73
C LYS A 46 -0.97 -15.82 -3.27
N LYS A 47 0.26 -15.42 -2.95
CA LYS A 47 0.75 -15.22 -1.58
C LYS A 47 0.52 -13.78 -1.15
N ARG A 48 -0.04 -13.57 0.04
CA ARG A 48 -0.28 -12.22 0.60
C ARG A 48 1.07 -11.61 1.02
N ILE A 49 1.43 -10.50 0.40
CA ILE A 49 2.71 -9.79 0.63
C ILE A 49 2.53 -8.42 1.30
N TYR A 50 1.29 -7.92 1.36
CA TYR A 50 0.93 -6.69 2.04
C TYR A 50 -0.52 -6.78 2.52
N SER A 51 -0.84 -6.18 3.66
CA SER A 51 -2.21 -6.03 4.12
C SER A 51 -2.33 -4.90 5.11
N THR A 52 -3.43 -4.16 5.02
CA THR A 52 -3.82 -3.17 6.01
C THR A 52 -5.32 -3.23 6.25
N SER A 53 -5.75 -2.93 7.49
CA SER A 53 -7.14 -2.98 7.89
C SER A 53 -7.43 -1.92 8.92
N ASP A 54 -8.70 -1.54 9.03
CA ASP A 54 -9.15 -0.60 10.07
C ASP A 54 -8.74 -1.09 11.47
N PHE A 55 -8.85 -2.41 11.70
CA PHE A 55 -8.46 -3.02 12.96
C PHE A 55 -6.96 -2.96 13.22
N LYS A 56 -6.11 -3.33 12.25
CA LYS A 56 -4.64 -3.31 12.43
C LYS A 56 -4.12 -1.90 12.66
N ALA A 57 -4.60 -0.94 11.87
CA ALA A 57 -4.23 0.47 12.01
C ALA A 57 -4.67 1.01 13.38
N TRP A 58 -5.92 0.76 13.78
CA TRP A 58 -6.42 1.18 15.09
C TRP A 58 -5.69 0.53 16.26
N GLN A 59 -5.41 -0.78 16.18
CA GLN A 59 -4.72 -1.51 17.25
C GLN A 59 -3.29 -0.98 17.47
N LEU A 60 -2.55 -0.73 16.40
CA LEU A 60 -1.19 -0.19 16.50
C LEU A 60 -1.21 1.27 16.99
N MET A 61 -2.13 2.09 16.46
CA MET A 61 -2.36 3.45 16.95
C MET A 61 -2.58 3.49 18.47
N GLN A 62 -3.47 2.63 18.97
CA GLN A 62 -3.74 2.55 20.41
C GLN A 62 -2.54 2.07 21.24
N THR A 63 -1.63 1.30 20.64
CA THR A 63 -0.41 0.86 21.31
C THR A 63 0.54 2.05 21.52
N HIS A 64 0.73 2.86 20.49
CA HIS A 64 1.55 4.08 20.55
C HIS A 64 0.98 5.16 21.49
N LEU A 65 -0.34 5.40 21.41
CA LEU A 65 -1.01 6.34 22.32
C LEU A 65 -0.87 5.91 23.79
N LYS A 66 -0.94 4.60 24.07
CA LYS A 66 -0.74 4.07 25.43
C LYS A 66 0.70 4.13 25.90
N SER A 67 1.68 4.13 24.99
CA SER A 67 3.09 4.37 25.33
C SER A 67 3.42 5.86 25.56
N GLY A 68 2.44 6.75 25.41
CA GLY A 68 2.60 8.18 25.65
C GLY A 68 2.97 9.01 24.42
N ASP A 69 2.92 8.41 23.22
CA ASP A 69 3.10 9.16 21.97
C ASP A 69 1.94 10.14 21.77
N THR A 70 2.21 11.27 21.10
CA THR A 70 1.15 12.15 20.61
C THR A 70 0.33 11.45 19.51
N TYR A 71 -0.82 12.01 19.15
CA TYR A 71 -1.63 11.45 18.07
C TYR A 71 -0.86 11.49 16.74
N GLU A 72 -0.15 12.58 16.48
CA GLU A 72 0.68 12.78 15.30
C GLU A 72 1.83 11.76 15.25
N ASP A 73 2.59 11.60 16.34
CA ASP A 73 3.69 10.61 16.40
C ASP A 73 3.17 9.18 16.21
N ALA A 74 2.05 8.84 16.85
CA ALA A 74 1.42 7.53 16.71
C ALA A 74 0.95 7.29 15.28
N PHE A 75 0.40 8.30 14.62
CA PHE A 75 -0.02 8.24 13.23
C PHE A 75 1.16 8.00 12.28
N GLU A 76 2.25 8.73 12.44
CA GLU A 76 3.47 8.55 11.65
C GLU A 76 4.07 7.15 11.83
N LYS A 77 4.13 6.65 13.06
CA LYS A 77 4.62 5.28 13.34
C LYS A 77 3.74 4.22 12.69
N VAL A 78 2.42 4.35 12.77
CA VAL A 78 1.48 3.44 12.10
C VAL A 78 1.67 3.47 10.57
N ALA A 79 1.85 4.66 10.00
CA ALA A 79 2.11 4.81 8.57
C ALA A 79 3.46 4.22 8.15
N SER A 80 4.49 4.31 9.01
CA SER A 80 5.82 3.75 8.75
C SER A 80 5.82 2.21 8.69
N GLU A 81 4.93 1.56 9.45
CA GLU A 81 4.62 0.13 9.37
C GLU A 81 3.75 -0.24 8.16
N GLY A 82 3.48 0.72 7.28
CA GLY A 82 2.67 0.55 6.08
C GLY A 82 1.18 0.34 6.36
N LEU A 83 0.70 0.73 7.54
CA LEU A 83 -0.69 0.58 7.94
C LEU A 83 -1.48 1.89 7.79
N ALA A 84 -2.74 1.77 7.38
CA ALA A 84 -3.68 2.87 7.32
C ALA A 84 -5.13 2.32 7.37
N PRO A 85 -6.10 3.12 7.85
CA PRO A 85 -7.51 2.78 7.71
C PRO A 85 -7.91 2.60 6.24
N VAL A 86 -8.89 1.75 5.98
CA VAL A 86 -9.29 1.35 4.62
C VAL A 86 -9.82 2.52 3.80
N HIS A 87 -10.44 3.51 4.46
CA HIS A 87 -10.85 4.75 3.79
C HIS A 87 -9.64 5.49 3.21
N GLN A 88 -8.63 5.72 4.04
CA GLN A 88 -7.41 6.42 3.65
C GLN A 88 -6.64 5.63 2.60
N SER A 89 -6.54 4.31 2.75
CA SER A 89 -5.90 3.46 1.73
C SER A 89 -6.62 3.54 0.38
N ASN A 90 -7.95 3.58 0.36
CA ASN A 90 -8.72 3.76 -0.88
C ASN A 90 -8.45 5.11 -1.55
N GLU A 91 -8.30 6.18 -0.77
CA GLU A 91 -7.90 7.50 -1.28
C GLU A 91 -6.50 7.44 -1.88
N MET A 92 -5.52 6.87 -1.17
CA MET A 92 -4.16 6.65 -1.69
C MET A 92 -4.16 5.86 -3.01
N LEU A 93 -4.95 4.78 -3.09
CA LEU A 93 -5.12 4.00 -4.31
C LEU A 93 -5.69 4.85 -5.45
N PHE A 94 -6.72 5.65 -5.20
CA PHE A 94 -7.30 6.50 -6.23
C PHE A 94 -6.35 7.61 -6.68
N ASP A 95 -5.73 8.32 -5.75
CA ASP A 95 -4.85 9.45 -6.01
C ASP A 95 -3.59 9.01 -6.78
N SER A 96 -3.08 7.81 -6.50
CA SER A 96 -1.96 7.21 -7.23
C SER A 96 -2.19 7.13 -8.74
N LEU A 97 -3.46 7.10 -9.20
CA LEU A 97 -3.79 7.10 -10.61
C LEU A 97 -3.40 8.43 -11.30
N SER A 98 -3.27 9.52 -10.55
CA SER A 98 -2.92 10.83 -11.11
C SER A 98 -1.48 11.25 -10.79
N MET A 99 -0.76 10.49 -9.96
CA MET A 99 0.61 10.82 -9.55
C MET A 99 1.66 10.46 -10.62
N SER A 100 2.76 11.23 -10.62
CA SER A 100 3.99 10.86 -11.33
C SER A 100 4.72 9.75 -10.57
N ILE A 101 5.56 8.97 -11.25
CA ILE A 101 6.37 7.93 -10.56
C ILE A 101 7.32 8.53 -9.55
N ASP A 102 7.86 9.71 -9.83
CA ASP A 102 8.84 10.34 -8.94
C ASP A 102 8.14 10.81 -7.64
N ASP A 103 6.92 11.36 -7.73
CA ASP A 103 6.11 11.71 -6.54
C ASP A 103 5.69 10.46 -5.75
N MET A 104 5.31 9.39 -6.45
CA MET A 104 4.93 8.14 -5.77
C MET A 104 6.12 7.52 -5.02
N LEU A 105 7.32 7.56 -5.60
CA LEU A 105 8.55 7.08 -4.96
C LEU A 105 9.01 7.95 -3.79
N ALA A 106 8.65 9.24 -3.79
CA ALA A 106 8.93 10.18 -2.70
C ALA A 106 7.88 10.15 -1.57
N SER A 107 6.72 9.52 -1.80
CA SER A 107 5.64 9.43 -0.81
C SER A 107 6.08 8.72 0.46
N GLU A 108 5.59 9.19 1.61
CA GLU A 108 5.75 8.55 2.92
C GLU A 108 4.93 7.26 3.05
N ALA A 109 3.86 7.11 2.25
CA ALA A 109 3.02 5.93 2.29
C ALA A 109 3.67 4.73 1.59
N VAL A 110 3.92 3.67 2.36
CA VAL A 110 4.44 2.38 1.86
C VAL A 110 3.60 1.84 0.69
N LEU A 111 2.28 1.95 0.78
CA LEU A 111 1.37 1.49 -0.27
C LEU A 111 1.62 2.23 -1.60
N ILE A 112 1.78 3.56 -1.56
CA ILE A 112 2.03 4.37 -2.76
C ILE A 112 3.41 4.04 -3.36
N ARG A 113 4.45 3.92 -2.53
CA ARG A 113 5.79 3.53 -3.01
C ARG A 113 5.77 2.15 -3.66
N GLY A 114 5.11 1.16 -3.04
CA GLY A 114 4.99 -0.18 -3.62
C GLY A 114 4.20 -0.21 -4.93
N LEU A 115 3.16 0.61 -5.07
CA LEU A 115 2.49 0.83 -6.34
C LEU A 115 3.44 1.44 -7.39
N ALA A 116 4.31 2.36 -7.00
CA ALA A 116 5.29 2.96 -7.91
C ALA A 116 6.24 1.91 -8.48
N ILE A 117 6.76 1.02 -7.63
CA ILE A 117 7.61 -0.10 -8.04
C ILE A 117 6.85 -1.15 -8.85
N SER A 118 5.53 -1.25 -8.69
CA SER A 118 4.68 -2.16 -9.46
C SER A 118 4.29 -1.59 -10.83
N ASP A 119 4.33 -0.26 -11.01
CA ASP A 119 3.87 0.44 -12.20
C ASP A 119 4.85 0.29 -13.39
N ALA A 120 4.30 0.11 -14.60
CA ALA A 120 5.05 -0.02 -15.85
C ALA A 120 5.87 1.23 -16.20
N ARG A 121 5.43 2.42 -15.76
CA ARG A 121 6.15 3.70 -15.94
C ARG A 121 7.45 3.75 -15.13
N CYS A 122 7.60 2.92 -14.10
CA CYS A 122 8.84 2.76 -13.35
C CYS A 122 9.85 1.87 -14.10
N GLY A 123 10.42 2.41 -15.17
CA GLY A 123 11.34 1.65 -16.03
C GLY A 123 12.69 1.31 -15.38
N ARG A 124 13.45 0.44 -16.04
CA ARG A 124 14.74 -0.11 -15.58
C ARG A 124 15.72 0.92 -15.02
N ARG A 125 15.84 2.10 -15.65
CA ARG A 125 16.73 3.19 -15.19
C ARG A 125 16.38 3.64 -13.76
N ARG A 126 15.09 3.78 -13.43
CA ARG A 126 14.64 4.16 -12.10
C ARG A 126 14.86 3.03 -11.10
N LEU A 127 14.53 1.80 -11.47
CA LEU A 127 14.74 0.63 -10.61
C LEU A 127 16.21 0.47 -10.22
N LEU A 128 17.15 0.57 -11.18
CA LEU A 128 18.58 0.50 -10.90
C LEU A 128 19.06 1.59 -9.92
N ALA A 129 18.51 2.80 -10.03
CA ALA A 129 18.84 3.89 -9.11
C ALA A 129 18.34 3.66 -7.67
N LEU A 130 17.39 2.73 -7.49
CA LEU A 130 16.82 2.40 -6.18
C LEU A 130 17.54 1.23 -5.47
N ASN A 131 18.46 0.52 -6.13
CA ASN A 131 19.10 -0.71 -5.59
C ASN A 131 19.58 -0.59 -4.14
N GLU A 132 20.25 0.50 -3.77
CA GLU A 132 20.71 0.71 -2.40
C GLU A 132 19.58 1.09 -1.45
N ARG A 133 18.66 1.96 -1.90
CA ARG A 133 17.51 2.41 -1.11
C ARG A 133 16.55 1.27 -0.78
N ILE A 134 16.33 0.32 -1.70
CA ILE A 134 15.39 -0.79 -1.48
C ILE A 134 15.79 -1.68 -0.30
N LYS A 135 17.09 -1.79 0.01
CA LYS A 135 17.58 -2.64 1.11
C LYS A 135 16.99 -2.24 2.47
N THR A 136 16.63 -0.97 2.65
CA THR A 136 16.04 -0.44 3.88
C THR A 136 14.54 -0.13 3.78
N GLU A 137 13.91 -0.38 2.63
CA GLU A 137 12.46 -0.18 2.46
C GLU A 137 11.63 -1.27 3.14
N HIS A 138 10.31 -1.06 3.17
CA HIS A 138 9.36 -2.03 3.70
C HIS A 138 9.37 -3.36 2.90
N ASP A 139 9.16 -4.49 3.56
CA ASP A 139 9.29 -5.83 2.96
C ASP A 139 8.38 -6.05 1.74
N PHE A 140 7.15 -5.55 1.79
CA PHE A 140 6.27 -5.46 0.60
C PHE A 140 6.99 -4.87 -0.63
N ILE A 141 7.69 -3.75 -0.48
CA ILE A 141 8.37 -3.05 -1.57
C ILE A 141 9.55 -3.89 -2.06
N LYS A 142 10.34 -4.47 -1.15
CA LYS A 142 11.45 -5.39 -1.48
C LYS A 142 10.97 -6.58 -2.31
N LEU A 143 9.91 -7.25 -1.85
CA LEU A 143 9.33 -8.42 -2.52
C LEU A 143 8.85 -8.12 -3.93
N VAL A 144 8.24 -6.94 -4.15
CA VAL A 144 7.84 -6.51 -5.50
C VAL A 144 9.06 -6.14 -6.34
N PHE A 145 10.04 -5.45 -5.77
CA PHE A 145 11.26 -5.04 -6.47
C PHE A 145 12.07 -6.23 -6.99
N GLU A 146 12.13 -7.33 -6.24
CA GLU A 146 12.80 -8.57 -6.66
C GLU A 146 12.17 -9.22 -7.91
N GLN A 147 10.94 -8.83 -8.27
CA GLN A 147 10.25 -9.32 -9.47
C GLN A 147 10.38 -8.38 -10.68
N ARG A 148 11.15 -7.28 -10.55
CA ARG A 148 11.19 -6.15 -11.49
C ARG A 148 12.55 -5.94 -12.18
#